data_AF-A0A5D4JMA3-F1
#
_entry.id   AF-A0A5D4JMA3-F1
#
_cell.length_a   1.000
_cell.length_b   1.000
_cell.length_c   1.000
_cell.angle_alpha   90.00
_cell.angle_beta   90.00
_cell.angle_gamma   90.00
#
_symmetry.space_group_name_H-M   'P 1'
#
loop_
_entity.id
_entity.type
_entity.pdbx_description
1 polymer ?
#
loop_
_entity_poly.entity_id
_entity_poly.type
_entity_poly.pdbx_seq_one_letter_code
_entity_poly.pdbx_strand_id
1 'polypeptide(L)'
;MTVTVWVDEWQMQCCGENFASGGVVSWSLMDADPEDYVDIVGEERAAEIDFCEEHHGQEEQGPTSLEVLSIAEVHCRYAMPPGSVDKVHCPVPGTAVLIPVDRATGRAKAQPDARFAGYLVTARRVTDPSEDPSEGTVARGR
;
A
#
# COMPACT_ATOMS: atom_id res chain seq x y z
N MET A 1 7.01 15.05 -0.69
CA MET A 1 5.74 14.86 0.04
C MET A 1 5.60 13.38 0.35
N THR A 2 5.10 13.04 1.53
CA THR A 2 4.80 11.65 1.91
C THR A 2 3.39 11.29 1.47
N VAL A 3 3.16 10.02 1.20
CA VAL A 3 1.86 9.43 0.88
C VAL A 3 1.65 8.18 1.73
N THR A 4 0.41 7.84 2.00
CA THR A 4 -0.01 6.59 2.64
C THR A 4 -0.61 5.67 1.58
N VAL A 5 -0.07 4.47 1.49
CA VAL A 5 -0.48 3.46 0.51
C VAL A 5 -1.02 2.23 1.24
N TRP A 6 -2.20 1.77 0.84
CA TRP A 6 -2.71 0.46 1.21
C TRP A 6 -2.17 -0.61 0.26
N VAL A 7 -1.66 -1.72 0.82
CA VAL A 7 -1.22 -2.89 0.05
C VAL A 7 -1.96 -4.11 0.58
N ASP A 8 -2.76 -4.74 -0.27
CA ASP A 8 -3.61 -5.86 0.14
C ASP A 8 -2.83 -7.14 0.46
N GLU A 9 -3.34 -7.93 1.42
CA GLU A 9 -2.70 -9.20 1.76
C GLU A 9 -2.68 -10.20 0.59
N TRP A 10 -3.74 -10.22 -0.22
CA TRP A 10 -3.91 -11.20 -1.29
C TRP A 10 -2.93 -10.94 -2.43
N GLN A 11 -2.67 -9.66 -2.75
CA GLN A 11 -1.66 -9.26 -3.74
C GLN A 11 -0.27 -9.71 -3.28
N MET A 12 0.06 -9.46 -2.01
CA MET A 12 1.33 -9.88 -1.40
C MET A 12 1.55 -11.39 -1.37
N GLN A 13 0.47 -12.18 -1.26
CA GLN A 13 0.57 -13.65 -1.24
C GLN A 13 0.58 -14.28 -2.64
N CYS A 14 0.04 -13.58 -3.65
CA CYS A 14 -0.04 -14.07 -5.02
C CYS A 14 1.25 -13.77 -5.79
N CYS A 15 1.61 -12.50 -5.90
CA CYS A 15 2.69 -12.02 -6.77
C CYS A 15 3.52 -10.87 -6.16
N GLY A 16 3.11 -10.33 -5.01
CA GLY A 16 3.76 -9.16 -4.43
C GLY A 16 5.20 -9.42 -3.99
N GLU A 17 6.02 -8.39 -4.15
CA GLU A 17 7.42 -8.44 -3.77
C GLU A 17 7.61 -8.04 -2.31
N ASN A 18 8.58 -8.68 -1.64
CA ASN A 18 8.95 -8.29 -0.28
C ASN A 18 9.59 -6.90 -0.29
N PHE A 19 9.15 -6.02 0.60
CA PHE A 19 9.72 -4.69 0.78
C PHE A 19 10.04 -4.39 2.24
N ALA A 20 10.86 -3.38 2.49
CA ALA A 20 11.31 -2.99 3.82
C ALA A 20 11.40 -1.47 3.92
N SER A 21 11.34 -0.95 5.15
CA SER A 21 11.64 0.45 5.42
C SER A 21 13.04 0.81 4.91
N GLY A 22 13.15 1.98 4.27
CA GLY A 22 14.34 2.46 3.56
C GLY A 22 14.53 1.86 2.16
N GLY A 23 13.72 0.88 1.77
CA GLY A 23 13.72 0.31 0.42
C GLY A 23 12.97 1.19 -0.58
N VAL A 24 13.30 1.02 -1.86
CA VAL A 24 12.55 1.63 -2.97
C VAL A 24 11.69 0.54 -3.62
N VAL A 25 10.43 0.87 -3.87
CA VAL A 25 9.44 0.03 -4.54
C VAL A 25 8.91 0.76 -5.78
N SER A 26 8.42 0.00 -6.75
CA SER A 26 7.80 0.51 -7.97
C SER A 26 6.38 -0.03 -8.02
N TRP A 27 5.40 0.81 -7.75
CA TRP A 27 4.01 0.39 -7.54
C TRP A 27 3.03 1.13 -8.44
N SER A 28 2.02 0.41 -8.89
CA SER A 28 0.90 0.94 -9.63
C SER A 28 -0.12 1.44 -8.62
N LEU A 29 -0.37 2.75 -8.62
CA LEU A 29 -1.18 3.41 -7.59
C LEU A 29 -2.53 3.84 -8.16
N MET A 30 -3.59 3.53 -7.44
CA MET A 30 -4.93 4.08 -7.66
C MET A 30 -5.35 4.93 -6.46
N ASP A 31 -6.12 5.99 -6.69
CA ASP A 31 -6.69 6.78 -5.59
C ASP A 31 -7.55 5.88 -4.71
N ALA A 32 -7.32 5.94 -3.40
CA ALA A 32 -8.09 5.19 -2.43
C ALA A 32 -9.41 5.91 -2.12
N ASP A 33 -10.53 5.19 -2.11
CA ASP A 33 -11.77 5.67 -1.51
C ASP A 33 -11.76 5.31 -0.01
N PRO A 34 -11.82 6.30 0.92
CA PRO A 34 -11.86 6.01 2.35
C PRO A 34 -12.98 5.05 2.74
N GLU A 35 -14.13 5.07 2.07
CA GLU A 35 -15.28 4.22 2.40
C GLU A 35 -14.93 2.72 2.33
N ASP A 36 -14.00 2.33 1.46
CA ASP A 36 -13.54 0.94 1.31
C ASP A 36 -12.75 0.43 2.54
N TYR A 37 -12.20 1.34 3.36
CA TYR A 37 -11.29 1.00 4.46
C TYR A 37 -11.86 1.26 5.85
N VAL A 38 -12.99 1.97 5.98
CA VAL A 38 -13.58 2.32 7.30
C VAL A 38 -13.78 1.09 8.18
N ASP A 39 -14.34 0.01 7.64
CA ASP A 39 -14.61 -1.21 8.41
C ASP A 39 -13.33 -1.98 8.78
N ILE A 40 -12.20 -1.71 8.10
CA ILE A 40 -10.91 -2.37 8.31
C ILE A 40 -10.06 -1.61 9.32
N VAL A 41 -9.85 -0.30 9.11
CA VAL A 41 -8.90 0.52 9.89
C VAL A 41 -9.56 1.65 10.70
N GLY A 42 -10.88 1.84 10.56
CA GLY A 42 -11.63 2.94 11.17
C GLY A 42 -11.58 4.23 10.35
N GLU A 43 -12.56 5.11 10.58
CA GLU A 43 -12.77 6.35 9.81
C GLU A 43 -11.53 7.26 9.77
N GLU A 44 -10.92 7.53 10.92
CA GLU A 44 -9.77 8.44 11.01
C GLU A 44 -8.60 7.97 10.16
N ARG A 45 -8.32 6.65 10.18
CA ARG A 45 -7.20 6.09 9.43
C ARG A 45 -7.52 5.92 7.96
N ALA A 46 -8.76 5.52 7.64
CA ALA A 46 -9.21 5.38 6.26
C ALA A 46 -9.06 6.69 5.49
N ALA A 47 -9.39 7.82 6.13
CA ALA A 47 -9.23 9.16 5.55
C ALA A 47 -7.77 9.58 5.29
N GLU A 48 -6.79 8.89 5.87
CA GLU A 48 -5.36 9.15 5.65
C GLU A 48 -4.77 8.33 4.51
N ILE A 49 -5.50 7.37 3.95
CA ILE A 49 -5.03 6.52 2.85
C ILE A 49 -5.19 7.32 1.56
N ASP A 50 -4.06 7.65 0.94
CA ASP A 50 -4.06 8.40 -0.32
C ASP A 50 -4.27 7.46 -1.51
N PHE A 51 -3.63 6.29 -1.49
CA PHE A 51 -3.62 5.35 -2.61
C PHE A 51 -3.78 3.91 -2.17
N CYS A 52 -4.30 3.06 -3.05
CA CYS A 52 -4.11 1.62 -2.99
C CYS A 52 -3.18 1.15 -4.10
N GLU A 53 -2.43 0.11 -3.79
CA GLU A 53 -1.58 -0.58 -4.74
C GLU A 53 -2.43 -1.56 -5.57
N GLU A 54 -2.33 -1.51 -6.90
CA GLU A 54 -3.15 -2.34 -7.79
C GLU A 54 -2.32 -2.99 -8.91
N HIS A 55 -2.14 -4.31 -8.82
CA HIS A 55 -1.43 -5.12 -9.81
C HIS A 55 -2.33 -5.70 -10.93
N HIS A 56 -3.65 -5.71 -10.76
CA HIS A 56 -4.61 -6.47 -11.58
C HIS A 56 -5.63 -5.61 -12.33
N GLY A 57 -5.65 -4.29 -12.11
CA GLY A 57 -6.42 -3.33 -12.91
C GLY A 57 -5.78 -3.03 -14.28
N GLN A 58 -6.57 -2.51 -15.23
CA GLN A 58 -6.00 -1.95 -16.46
C GLN A 58 -5.36 -0.60 -16.15
N GLU A 59 -4.04 -0.53 -16.22
CA GLU A 59 -3.28 0.70 -16.02
C GLU A 59 -3.36 1.64 -17.23
N GLU A 60 -3.67 2.92 -17.00
CA GLU A 60 -3.43 4.01 -17.97
C GLU A 60 -2.10 4.73 -17.72
N GLN A 61 -1.47 4.54 -16.55
CA GLN A 61 -0.22 5.19 -16.13
C GLN A 61 0.80 4.16 -15.67
N GLY A 62 2.09 4.43 -15.89
CA GLY A 62 3.18 3.55 -15.46
C GLY A 62 3.40 3.56 -13.94
N PRO A 63 4.15 2.59 -13.41
CA PRO A 63 4.35 2.45 -11.98
C PRO A 63 5.13 3.64 -11.39
N THR A 64 4.77 4.01 -10.16
CA THR A 64 5.38 5.10 -9.40
C THR A 64 6.47 4.56 -8.49
N SER A 65 7.67 5.16 -8.57
CA SER A 65 8.77 4.87 -7.65
C SER A 65 8.56 5.54 -6.29
N LEU A 66 8.59 4.75 -5.23
CA LEU A 66 8.36 5.16 -3.85
C LEU A 66 9.48 4.65 -2.94
N GLU A 67 9.98 5.49 -2.04
CA GLU A 67 10.81 5.03 -0.93
C GLU A 67 9.95 4.82 0.31
N VAL A 68 10.01 3.61 0.85
CA VAL A 68 9.25 3.18 2.01
C VAL A 68 9.85 3.78 3.28
N LEU A 69 9.04 4.49 4.06
CA LEU A 69 9.46 5.11 5.31
C LEU A 69 9.05 4.29 6.52
N SER A 70 7.80 3.82 6.54
CA SER A 70 7.28 2.95 7.60
C SER A 70 6.24 1.98 7.07
N ILE A 71 6.16 0.82 7.73
CA ILE A 71 5.23 -0.26 7.40
C ILE A 71 4.49 -0.65 8.68
N ALA A 72 3.17 -0.78 8.58
CA ALA A 72 2.36 -1.43 9.61
C ALA A 72 1.60 -2.59 9.00
N GLU A 73 1.70 -3.77 9.60
CA GLU A 73 0.74 -4.85 9.35
C GLU A 73 -0.62 -4.46 9.93
N VAL A 74 -1.67 -4.64 9.16
CA VAL A 74 -3.04 -4.43 9.57
C VAL A 74 -3.71 -5.77 9.72
N HIS A 75 -4.28 -5.99 10.90
CA HIS A 75 -5.06 -7.17 11.22
C HIS A 75 -6.44 -6.76 11.69
N CYS A 76 -7.49 -7.47 11.29
CA CYS A 76 -8.83 -7.24 11.80
C CYS A 76 -9.59 -8.56 11.94
N ARG A 77 -10.67 -8.54 12.73
CA ARG A 77 -11.56 -9.70 12.82
C ARG A 77 -12.50 -9.70 11.63
N TYR A 78 -12.77 -10.88 11.09
CA TYR A 78 -13.75 -11.07 10.05
C TYR A 78 -14.92 -11.92 10.55
N ALA A 79 -16.15 -11.45 10.33
CA ALA A 79 -17.36 -12.17 10.70
C ALA A 79 -18.40 -12.11 9.58
N MET A 80 -19.29 -13.11 9.55
CA MET A 80 -20.46 -13.03 8.68
C MET A 80 -21.47 -12.04 9.30
N PRO A 81 -21.94 -11.04 8.54
CA PRO A 81 -23.01 -10.18 9.03
C PRO A 81 -24.28 -10.99 9.32
N PRO A 82 -25.05 -10.64 10.37
CA PRO A 82 -26.28 -11.33 10.68
C PRO A 82 -27.29 -11.19 9.53
N GLY A 83 -27.73 -12.32 8.97
CA GLY A 83 -28.70 -12.36 7.87
C GLY A 83 -28.10 -12.37 6.47
N SER A 84 -26.78 -12.38 6.31
CA SER A 84 -26.15 -12.47 4.99
C SER A 84 -26.40 -13.81 4.29
N VAL A 85 -26.98 -13.76 3.09
CA VAL A 85 -27.22 -14.94 2.25
C VAL A 85 -25.96 -15.43 1.54
N ASP A 86 -25.01 -14.52 1.29
CA ASP A 86 -23.83 -14.79 0.46
C ASP A 86 -22.65 -15.42 1.23
N LYS A 87 -22.79 -15.62 2.56
CA LYS A 87 -21.77 -16.22 3.45
C LYS A 87 -20.37 -15.58 3.35
N VAL A 88 -20.29 -14.34 2.88
CA VAL A 88 -19.04 -13.59 2.83
C VAL A 88 -18.70 -13.10 4.23
N HIS A 89 -17.45 -13.29 4.61
CA HIS A 89 -16.89 -12.76 5.84
C HIS A 89 -16.46 -11.31 5.60
N CYS A 90 -17.02 -10.37 6.37
CA CYS A 90 -16.70 -8.95 6.29
C CYS A 90 -15.82 -8.54 7.48
N PRO A 91 -14.97 -7.51 7.32
CA PRO A 91 -14.26 -6.89 8.44
C PRO A 91 -15.25 -6.48 9.54
N VAL A 92 -14.87 -6.65 10.79
CA VAL A 92 -15.66 -6.19 11.94
C VAL A 92 -15.12 -4.84 12.39
N PRO A 93 -15.91 -3.76 12.30
CA PRO A 93 -15.45 -2.43 12.65
C PRO A 93 -14.91 -2.33 14.08
N GLY A 94 -13.86 -1.53 14.26
CA GLY A 94 -13.22 -1.31 15.57
C GLY A 94 -12.38 -2.49 16.08
N THR A 95 -12.11 -3.50 15.25
CA THR A 95 -11.24 -4.64 15.61
C THR A 95 -9.84 -4.57 15.00
N ALA A 96 -9.52 -3.45 14.36
CA ALA A 96 -8.22 -3.21 13.74
C ALA A 96 -7.10 -3.26 14.78
N VAL A 97 -6.03 -3.99 14.45
CA VAL A 97 -4.77 -4.04 15.18
C VAL A 97 -3.66 -3.72 14.18
N LEU A 98 -2.95 -2.63 14.45
CA LEU A 98 -1.81 -2.20 13.64
C LEU A 98 -0.52 -2.58 14.35
N ILE A 99 0.36 -3.30 13.66
CA ILE A 99 1.65 -3.74 14.18
C ILE A 99 2.76 -3.14 13.33
N PRO A 100 3.59 -2.22 13.88
CA PRO A 100 4.75 -1.71 13.16
C PRO A 100 5.72 -2.85 12.84
N VAL A 101 6.20 -2.90 11.60
CA VAL A 101 7.20 -3.86 11.13
C VAL A 101 8.24 -3.17 10.25
N ASP A 102 9.47 -3.70 10.23
CA ASP A 102 10.51 -3.18 9.33
C ASP A 102 10.43 -3.78 7.93
N ARG A 103 9.70 -4.89 7.76
CA ARG A 103 9.63 -5.66 6.52
C ARG A 103 8.26 -6.27 6.27
N ALA A 104 7.74 -6.05 5.07
CA ALA A 104 6.57 -6.75 4.53
C ALA A 104 7.02 -7.99 3.76
N THR A 105 6.42 -9.13 4.09
CA THR A 105 6.76 -10.43 3.47
C THR A 105 5.55 -11.21 2.96
N GLY A 106 4.35 -10.62 3.09
CA GLY A 106 3.08 -11.31 2.82
C GLY A 106 2.75 -12.42 3.81
N ARG A 107 3.62 -12.69 4.81
CA ARG A 107 3.43 -13.70 5.85
C ARG A 107 3.47 -13.06 7.22
N ALA A 108 2.38 -12.39 7.57
CA ALA A 108 2.20 -11.85 8.90
C ALA A 108 2.13 -12.98 9.95
N LYS A 109 2.58 -12.69 11.17
CA LYS A 109 2.38 -13.63 12.27
C LYS A 109 0.90 -13.69 12.61
N ALA A 110 0.42 -14.88 12.95
CA ALA A 110 -0.97 -15.07 13.36
C ALA A 110 -1.27 -14.22 14.60
N GLN A 111 -2.37 -13.47 14.55
CA GLN A 111 -2.91 -12.73 15.68
C GLN A 111 -4.08 -13.48 16.32
N PRO A 112 -4.27 -13.38 17.64
CA PRO A 112 -5.45 -13.94 18.30
C PRO A 112 -6.72 -13.28 17.75
N ASP A 113 -7.65 -14.07 17.23
CA ASP A 113 -8.97 -13.64 16.75
C ASP A 113 -9.00 -12.57 15.64
N ALA A 114 -7.85 -12.26 15.04
CA ALA A 114 -7.70 -11.34 13.92
C ALA A 114 -6.90 -11.99 12.80
N ARG A 115 -7.23 -11.60 11.57
CA ARG A 115 -6.54 -12.06 10.36
C ARG A 115 -5.82 -10.88 9.74
N PHE A 116 -4.70 -11.19 9.10
CA PHE A 116 -3.97 -10.22 8.31
C PHE A 116 -4.89 -9.71 7.18
N ALA A 117 -4.94 -8.40 7.00
CA ALA A 117 -5.75 -7.74 5.98
C ALA A 117 -4.87 -7.08 4.91
N GLY A 118 -3.69 -6.58 5.30
CA GLY A 118 -2.77 -5.91 4.40
C GLY A 118 -1.75 -5.06 5.16
N TYR A 119 -1.07 -4.21 4.42
CA TYR A 119 -0.11 -3.26 4.96
C TYR A 119 -0.59 -1.82 4.78
N LEU A 120 -0.37 -1.00 5.80
CA LEU A 120 -0.34 0.45 5.67
C LEU A 120 1.10 0.90 5.53
N VAL A 121 1.40 1.60 4.43
CA VAL A 121 2.76 1.99 4.07
C VAL A 121 2.83 3.50 3.95
N THR A 122 3.64 4.14 4.77
CA THR A 122 4.00 5.55 4.52
C THR A 122 5.25 5.56 3.65
N ALA A 123 5.17 6.26 2.52
CA ALA A 123 6.25 6.34 1.56
C ALA A 123 6.46 7.77 1.05
N ARG A 124 7.61 8.04 0.43
CA ARG A 124 7.86 9.28 -0.30
C ARG A 124 8.04 8.97 -1.78
N ARG A 125 7.44 9.79 -2.65
CA ARG A 125 7.71 9.70 -4.10
C ARG A 125 9.18 10.01 -4.35
N VAL A 126 9.83 9.12 -5.09
CA VAL A 126 11.15 9.35 -5.66
C VAL A 126 10.90 10.02 -7.01
N THR A 127 11.22 11.30 -7.11
CA THR A 127 11.37 11.93 -8.43
C THR A 127 12.59 11.29 -9.07
N ASP A 128 12.44 10.72 -10.27
CA ASP A 128 13.59 10.44 -11.11
C ASP A 128 14.44 11.71 -11.17
N PRO A 129 15.78 11.63 -10.98
CA PRO A 129 16.62 12.76 -11.28
C PRO A 129 16.38 13.06 -12.75
N SER A 130 15.73 14.20 -13.01
CA SER A 130 15.47 14.69 -14.35
C SER A 130 16.76 14.54 -15.16
N GLU A 131 16.69 13.87 -16.31
CA GLU A 131 17.82 13.78 -17.23
C GLU A 131 18.39 15.18 -17.43
N ASP A 132 19.56 15.44 -16.84
CA ASP A 132 20.28 16.69 -16.93
C ASP A 132 20.86 16.74 -18.35
N PRO A 133 20.43 17.64 -19.26
CA PRO A 133 21.08 17.77 -20.56
C PRO A 133 22.32 18.64 -20.39
N SER A 134 23.34 18.10 -19.72
CA SER A 134 24.66 18.70 -19.60
C SER A 134 25.69 17.86 -20.36
N GLU A 135 25.79 18.08 -21.68
CA GLU A 135 27.01 18.14 -22.51
C GLU A 135 26.62 18.08 -24.01
N GLY A 136 27.18 18.86 -24.93
CA GLY A 136 28.44 19.57 -24.87
C GLY A 136 28.57 20.69 -25.89
N THR A 137 29.56 21.51 -25.60
CA THR A 137 30.12 22.58 -26.40
C THR A 137 30.41 22.11 -27.84
N VAL A 138 30.06 22.93 -28.84
CA VAL A 138 30.79 22.92 -30.11
C VAL A 138 31.10 24.37 -30.48
N ALA A 139 32.31 24.79 -30.12
CA ALA A 139 32.96 25.94 -30.70
C ALA A 139 33.14 25.71 -32.21
N ARG A 140 32.72 26.68 -33.04
CA ARG A 140 33.32 26.89 -34.36
C ARG A 140 33.56 28.38 -34.60
N GLY A 141 34.82 28.76 -34.43
CA GLY A 141 35.40 29.88 -35.17
C GLY A 141 35.79 29.41 -36.57
N ARG A 142 35.45 30.17 -37.60
CA ARG A 142 36.32 31.14 -38.29
C ARG A 142 35.54 31.76 -39.44
#